data_AF-A0A914H5C8-F1
#
_entry.id   AF-A0A914H5C8-F1
#
_cell.length_a   1.000
_cell.length_b   1.000
_cell.length_c   1.000
_cell.angle_alpha   90.00
_cell.angle_beta   90.00
_cell.angle_gamma   90.00
#
_symmetry.space_group_name_H-M   'P 1'
#
loop_
_entity.id
_entity.type
_entity.pdbx_description
1 polymer ?
#
loop_
_entity_poly.entity_id
_entity_poly.type
_entity_poly.pdbx_seq_one_letter_code
_entity_poly.pdbx_strand_id
1 'polypeptide(L)'
;MHNGVKYRNGDEWIFRRSFIMKCYADDTRWEANVAACLSPMGQRIPIGGKIQDQLGKWKCIQVIVFFSTLVYFLEKDEPNTTFTSIPAAFWWCLFSQTKWVPQTADKFLKKIIW
;
A
#
# COMPACT_ATOMS: atom_id res chain seq x y z
N MET A 1 2.56 13.17 18.55
CA MET A 1 3.67 14.00 18.03
C MET A 1 4.45 13.15 17.06
N HIS A 2 4.70 13.62 15.85
CA HIS A 2 5.51 12.90 14.84
C HIS A 2 6.50 13.90 14.21
N ASN A 3 7.81 13.58 14.21
CA ASN A 3 8.89 14.49 13.79
C ASN A 3 8.87 15.88 14.46
N GLY A 4 8.56 15.94 15.76
CA GLY A 4 8.48 17.20 16.51
C GLY A 4 7.22 18.04 16.23
N VAL A 5 6.36 17.63 15.31
CA VAL A 5 5.09 18.31 15.00
C VAL A 5 3.94 17.65 15.78
N LYS A 6 3.08 18.48 16.40
CA LYS A 6 1.81 18.04 16.99
C LYS A 6 0.73 18.10 15.92
N TYR A 7 0.23 16.93 15.51
CA TYR A 7 -0.90 16.79 14.60
C TYR A 7 -2.20 16.64 15.41
N ARG A 8 -3.25 17.33 14.98
CA ARG A 8 -4.62 17.24 15.50
C ARG A 8 -5.41 16.15 14.78
N ASN A 9 -6.52 15.72 15.37
CA ASN A 9 -7.42 14.75 14.75
C ASN A 9 -7.90 15.29 13.39
N GLY A 10 -7.74 14.49 12.35
CA GLY A 10 -8.07 14.86 10.97
C GLY A 10 -6.94 15.51 10.17
N ASP A 11 -5.82 15.89 10.80
CA ASP A 11 -4.70 16.50 10.08
C ASP A 11 -4.09 15.51 9.08
N GLU A 12 -3.81 16.00 7.86
CA GLU A 12 -3.19 15.23 6.79
C GLU A 12 -1.78 15.73 6.47
N TRP A 13 -0.86 14.82 6.19
CA TRP A 13 0.50 15.16 5.75
C TRP A 13 1.02 14.21 4.68
N ILE A 14 1.92 14.70 3.85
CA ILE A 14 2.53 13.91 2.77
C ILE A 14 3.76 13.17 3.30
N PHE A 15 3.74 11.85 3.21
CA PHE A 15 4.86 10.97 3.55
C PHE A 15 5.56 10.49 2.29
N ARG A 16 6.87 10.78 2.20
CA ARG A 16 7.76 10.36 1.10
C ARG A 16 7.24 10.67 -0.32
N ARG A 17 6.40 11.71 -0.47
CA ARG A 17 5.75 12.11 -1.74
C ARG A 17 4.85 11.04 -2.40
N SER A 18 4.57 9.94 -1.71
CA SER A 18 3.80 8.82 -2.26
C SER A 18 2.49 8.58 -1.52
N PHE A 19 2.43 8.96 -0.23
CA PHE A 19 1.29 8.70 0.64
C PHE A 19 0.86 9.97 1.34
N ILE A 20 -0.45 10.12 1.51
CA ILE A 20 -1.05 11.10 2.39
C ILE A 20 -1.50 10.35 3.63
N MET A 21 -0.87 10.65 4.75
CA MET A 21 -1.19 10.13 6.06
C MET A 21 -2.22 11.04 6.72
N LYS A 22 -3.15 10.47 7.47
CA LYS A 22 -4.15 11.19 8.27
C LYS A 22 -4.08 10.76 9.71
N CYS A 23 -4.10 11.74 10.62
CA CYS A 23 -4.15 11.52 12.05
C CYS A 23 -5.58 11.21 12.48
N TYR A 24 -5.75 10.17 13.26
CA TYR A 24 -6.96 9.85 14.03
C TYR A 24 -6.57 9.90 15.51
N ALA A 25 -6.96 10.96 16.20
CA ALA A 25 -6.64 11.16 17.60
C ALA A 25 -7.93 11.23 18.43
N ASP A 26 -8.07 10.28 19.35
CA ASP A 26 -9.07 10.23 20.41
C ASP A 26 -8.42 10.66 21.75
N ASP A 27 -9.21 10.79 22.82
CA ASP A 27 -8.71 11.21 24.13
C ASP A 27 -7.62 10.30 24.72
N THR A 28 -7.57 9.03 24.31
CA THR A 28 -6.66 8.00 24.86
C THR A 28 -5.64 7.46 23.87
N ARG A 29 -5.81 7.71 22.56
CA ARG A 29 -5.00 7.11 21.51
C ARG A 29 -4.82 8.03 20.33
N TRP A 30 -3.71 7.85 19.62
CA TRP A 30 -3.48 8.47 18.34
C TRP A 30 -2.99 7.43 17.35
N GLU A 31 -3.56 7.45 16.16
CA GLU A 31 -3.27 6.50 15.09
C GLU A 31 -3.06 7.29 13.79
N ALA A 32 -2.05 6.91 13.01
CA ALA A 32 -1.77 7.52 11.72
C ALA A 32 -2.07 6.50 10.62
N ASN A 33 -3.13 6.73 9.85
CA ASN A 33 -3.56 5.83 8.78
C ASN A 33 -3.32 6.47 7.42
N VAL A 34 -3.14 5.66 6.39
CA VAL A 34 -3.11 6.15 5.00
C VAL A 34 -4.50 6.68 4.67
N ALA A 35 -4.59 7.89 4.13
CA ALA A 35 -5.84 8.47 3.62
C ALA A 35 -5.90 8.45 2.09
N ALA A 36 -4.77 8.66 1.42
CA ALA A 36 -4.67 8.66 -0.03
C ALA A 36 -3.23 8.38 -0.50
N CYS A 37 -3.07 8.11 -1.80
CA CYS A 37 -1.78 8.05 -2.46
C CYS A 37 -1.60 9.30 -3.35
N LEU A 38 -0.36 9.65 -3.64
CA LEU A 38 -0.02 10.66 -4.64
C LEU A 38 0.52 9.98 -5.89
N SER A 39 0.04 10.39 -7.06
CA SER A 39 0.67 10.02 -8.33
C SER A 39 2.03 10.72 -8.48
N PRO A 40 2.90 10.28 -9.40
CA PRO A 40 4.15 10.98 -9.70
C PRO A 40 3.96 12.44 -10.13
N MET A 41 2.76 12.79 -10.62
CA MET A 41 2.35 14.15 -10.97
C MET A 41 1.79 14.95 -9.78
N GLY A 42 1.77 14.37 -8.57
CA GLY A 42 1.25 15.00 -7.37
C GLY A 42 -0.28 14.92 -7.24
N GLN A 43 -0.96 14.10 -8.04
CA GLN A 43 -2.41 14.01 -8.02
C GLN A 43 -2.88 13.06 -6.91
N ARG A 44 -3.85 13.51 -6.09
CA ARG A 44 -4.38 12.76 -4.97
C ARG A 44 -5.30 11.63 -5.46
N ILE A 45 -4.98 10.40 -5.09
CA ILE A 45 -5.74 9.20 -5.41
C ILE A 45 -6.30 8.62 -4.10
N PRO A 46 -7.63 8.62 -3.87
CA PRO A 46 -8.20 8.00 -2.68
C PRO A 46 -7.95 6.49 -2.67
N ILE A 47 -7.99 5.87 -1.49
CA ILE A 47 -7.78 4.42 -1.34
C ILE A 47 -8.83 3.64 -2.16
N GLY A 48 -8.36 2.67 -2.94
CA GLY A 48 -9.20 1.92 -3.88
C GLY A 48 -9.46 2.65 -5.21
N GLY A 49 -9.19 3.96 -5.25
CA GLY A 49 -9.31 4.81 -6.41
C GLY A 49 -8.30 4.49 -7.51
N LYS A 50 -8.65 4.91 -8.72
CA LYS A 50 -7.84 4.75 -9.93
C LYS A 50 -7.77 6.09 -10.64
N ILE A 51 -6.60 6.41 -11.16
CA ILE A 51 -6.42 7.57 -12.03
C ILE A 51 -5.62 7.13 -13.27
N GLN A 52 -5.90 7.77 -14.40
CA GLN A 52 -5.10 7.63 -15.59
C GLN A 52 -4.50 9.00 -15.92
N ASP A 53 -3.18 9.07 -15.83
CA ASP A 53 -2.40 10.26 -16.15
C ASP A 53 -1.59 10.03 -17.44
N GLN A 54 -0.88 11.06 -17.89
CA GLN A 54 0.02 11.03 -19.06
C GLN A 54 1.09 9.92 -18.95
N LEU A 55 1.47 9.55 -17.72
CA LEU A 55 2.48 8.53 -17.43
C LEU A 55 1.91 7.10 -17.35
N GLY A 56 0.58 6.94 -17.21
CA GLY A 56 -0.05 5.62 -17.11
C GLY A 56 -1.21 5.57 -16.12
N LYS A 57 -1.67 4.34 -15.85
CA LYS A 57 -2.80 4.05 -14.95
C LYS A 57 -2.28 3.71 -13.55
N TRP A 58 -2.73 4.46 -12.55
CA TRP A 58 -2.35 4.30 -11.15
C TRP A 58 -3.55 3.84 -10.32
N LYS A 59 -3.29 3.00 -9.32
CA LYS A 59 -4.29 2.52 -8.36
C LYS A 59 -3.73 2.55 -6.95
N CYS A 60 -4.34 3.33 -6.07
CA CYS A 60 -4.00 3.37 -4.66
C CYS A 60 -4.61 2.16 -3.95
N ILE A 61 -3.78 1.33 -3.30
CA ILE A 61 -4.25 0.16 -2.56
C ILE A 61 -3.55 0.10 -1.19
N GLN A 62 -4.31 -0.27 -0.17
CA GLN A 62 -3.81 -0.41 1.21
C GLN A 62 -3.58 -1.88 1.61
N VAL A 63 -4.14 -2.83 0.85
CA VAL A 63 -4.27 -4.24 1.21
C VAL A 63 -2.94 -4.99 1.31
N ILE A 64 -1.95 -4.61 0.50
CA ILE A 64 -0.66 -5.33 0.47
C ILE A 64 0.08 -5.22 1.81
N VAL A 65 -0.02 -4.08 2.50
CA VAL A 65 0.69 -3.84 3.76
C VAL A 65 0.10 -4.67 4.91
N PHE A 66 -1.22 -4.83 4.95
CA PHE A 66 -1.90 -5.62 5.99
C PHE A 66 -1.63 -7.12 5.87
N PHE A 67 -1.63 -7.66 4.65
CA PHE A 67 -1.42 -9.09 4.43
C PHE A 67 0.02 -9.52 4.78
N SER A 68 1.01 -8.67 4.50
CA SER A 68 2.41 -8.97 4.85
C SER A 68 2.64 -9.04 6.36
N THR A 69 1.99 -8.17 7.16
CA THR A 69 2.08 -8.22 8.62
C THR A 69 1.39 -9.47 9.18
N LEU A 70 0.22 -9.83 8.65
CA LEU A 70 -0.50 -11.04 9.07
C LEU A 70 0.30 -12.32 8.76
N VAL A 71 0.82 -12.45 7.53
CA VAL A 71 1.64 -13.60 7.12
C VAL A 71 2.91 -13.70 7.98
N TYR A 72 3.58 -12.58 8.26
CA TYR A 72 4.73 -12.55 9.17
C TYR A 72 4.40 -13.06 10.58
N PHE A 73 3.25 -12.66 11.15
CA PHE A 73 2.83 -13.15 12.46
C PHE A 73 2.44 -14.63 12.46
N LEU A 74 1.95 -15.17 11.34
CA LEU A 74 1.61 -16.59 11.22
C LEU A 74 2.84 -17.48 11.00
N GLU A 75 3.89 -16.99 10.33
CA GLU A 75 5.08 -17.79 9.99
C GLU A 75 6.26 -17.62 10.97
N LYS A 76 6.20 -16.64 11.88
CA LYS A 76 7.27 -16.34 12.84
C LYS A 76 7.68 -17.55 13.70
N ASP A 77 6.76 -18.46 13.98
CA ASP A 77 6.96 -19.57 14.91
C ASP A 77 7.53 -20.86 14.26
N GLU A 78 7.73 -20.88 12.93
CA GLU A 78 8.31 -22.02 12.21
C GLU A 78 9.82 -21.83 11.95
N PRO A 79 10.71 -22.62 12.61
CA PRO A 79 12.13 -22.59 12.29
C PRO A 79 12.35 -23.23 10.91
N ASN A 80 13.10 -22.54 10.04
CA ASN A 80 13.51 -22.94 8.68
C ASN A 80 12.66 -22.40 7.50
N THR A 81 12.00 -21.25 7.65
CA THR A 81 11.36 -20.53 6.52
C THR A 81 12.18 -19.30 6.08
N THR A 82 12.10 -18.92 4.81
CA THR A 82 12.86 -17.82 4.19
C THR A 82 12.32 -16.42 4.57
N PHE A 83 11.28 -16.35 5.39
CA PHE A 83 10.52 -15.13 5.68
C PHE A 83 10.95 -14.48 6.99
N THR A 84 12.22 -14.07 7.04
CA THR A 84 12.83 -13.47 8.24
C THR A 84 12.39 -12.03 8.51
N SER A 85 11.72 -11.38 7.54
CA SER A 85 11.29 -9.99 7.66
C SER A 85 10.13 -9.62 6.71
N ILE A 86 9.31 -8.65 7.11
CA ILE A 86 8.18 -8.11 6.33
C ILE A 86 8.57 -7.71 4.88
N PRO A 87 9.76 -7.12 4.62
CA PRO A 87 10.22 -6.84 3.25
C PRO A 87 10.55 -8.10 2.42
N ALA A 88 10.95 -9.21 3.04
CA ALA A 88 11.24 -10.47 2.35
C ALA A 88 9.95 -11.22 1.94
N ALA A 89 8.92 -11.19 2.79
CA ALA A 89 7.57 -11.65 2.45
C ALA A 89 6.94 -10.76 1.35
N PHE A 90 7.18 -9.46 1.39
CA PHE A 90 6.75 -8.52 0.36
C PHE A 90 7.33 -8.85 -1.03
N TRP A 91 8.58 -9.32 -1.13
CA TRP A 91 9.17 -9.77 -2.40
C TRP A 91 8.41 -10.98 -2.98
N TRP A 92 8.12 -12.02 -2.19
CA TRP A 92 7.38 -13.18 -2.69
C TRP A 92 5.90 -12.88 -2.96
N CYS A 93 5.24 -12.01 -2.19
CA CYS A 93 3.90 -11.51 -2.51
C CYS A 93 3.89 -10.61 -3.76
N LEU A 94 4.95 -9.83 -3.99
CA LEU A 94 5.09 -9.04 -5.20
C LEU A 94 5.37 -9.93 -6.42
N PHE A 95 6.03 -11.07 -6.27
CA PHE A 95 6.23 -12.04 -7.36
C PHE A 95 4.98 -12.88 -7.64
N SER A 96 4.15 -13.20 -6.64
CA SER A 96 2.87 -13.90 -6.87
C SER A 96 1.70 -12.96 -7.22
N GLN A 97 1.84 -11.66 -6.94
CA GLN A 97 0.88 -10.60 -7.28
C GLN A 97 1.62 -9.38 -7.85
N THR A 98 2.40 -9.58 -8.91
CA THR A 98 3.09 -8.49 -9.61
C THR A 98 2.03 -7.53 -10.16
N LYS A 99 1.91 -6.39 -9.47
CA LYS A 99 1.54 -5.13 -10.10
C LYS A 99 2.32 -4.97 -11.40
N TRP A 100 1.68 -4.40 -12.42
CA TRP A 100 2.13 -4.24 -13.81
C TRP A 100 1.78 -5.41 -14.75
N VAL A 101 0.50 -5.74 -14.82
CA VAL A 101 -0.08 -6.29 -16.06
C VAL A 101 -0.25 -5.11 -17.02
N PRO A 102 0.59 -4.93 -18.06
CA PRO A 102 0.23 -4.05 -19.17
C PRO A 102 -1.12 -4.52 -19.72
N GLN A 103 -2.05 -3.61 -20.09
CA GLN A 103 -3.41 -4.00 -20.50
C GLN A 103 -3.46 -5.05 -21.63
N THR A 104 -2.37 -5.27 -22.35
CA THR A 104 -2.16 -6.35 -23.30
C THR A 104 -2.24 -7.75 -22.70
N ALA A 105 -1.82 -7.96 -21.45
CA ALA A 105 -1.81 -9.27 -20.80
C ALA A 105 -3.18 -9.66 -20.16
N ASP A 106 -4.05 -8.69 -19.85
CA ASP A 106 -5.46 -8.97 -19.45
C ASP A 106 -6.27 -9.57 -20.60
N LYS A 107 -6.02 -9.12 -21.83
CA LYS A 107 -6.61 -9.70 -23.05
C LYS A 107 -6.10 -11.12 -23.33
N PHE A 108 -4.86 -11.42 -22.96
CA PHE A 108 -4.26 -12.74 -23.20
C PHE A 108 -4.83 -13.79 -22.24
N LEU A 109 -5.05 -13.42 -20.98
CA LEU A 109 -5.67 -14.29 -19.98
C LEU A 109 -7.13 -14.62 -20.29
N LYS A 110 -7.92 -13.66 -20.78
CA LYS A 110 -9.32 -13.92 -21.21
C LYS A 110 -9.44 -14.88 -22.40
N LYS A 111 -8.37 -15.05 -23.19
CA LYS A 111 -8.33 -15.95 -24.35
C LYS A 111 -7.83 -17.36 -23.99
N ILE A 112 -7.34 -17.56 -22.76
CA ILE A 112 -6.89 -18.86 -22.26
C ILE A 112 -7.97 -19.54 -21.40
N ILE A 113 -8.88 -18.74 -20.81
CA ILE A 113 -9.93 -19.22 -19.92
C ILE A 113 -11.29 -19.38 -20.66
N TRP A 114 -11.35 -19.02 -21.95
CA TRP A 114 -12.46 -19.27 -22.88
C TRP A 114 -11.92 -19.65 -24.26
#